data_AF-A0A1F2RS94-F1
#
_entry.id   AF-A0A1F2RS94-F1
#
_cell.length_a   1.000
_cell.length_b   1.000
_cell.length_c   1.000
_cell.angle_alpha   90.00
_cell.angle_beta   90.00
_cell.angle_gamma   90.00
#
_symmetry.space_group_name_H-M   'P 1'
#
loop_
_entity.id
_entity.type
_entity.pdbx_description
1 polymer ?
#
loop_
_entity_poly.entity_id
_entity_poly.type
_entity_poly.pdbx_seq_one_letter_code
_entity_poly.pdbx_strand_id
1 'polypeptide(L)'
;MIFLRAKFSGEAIFVGAKFSGEADFSWATFSGEADFYRAKFKESAYFISLAKIRPEADAEDAKKPIDRKVSIYFSNVKLDKPEAVHFKDVDMEEISLLETDVRKVEFTDVEWPEKLRDELEGKNYALVEKLNHRLRMNYEEQSSYPDAGRFYYGEMEMRRKAMWWPRRALFSLTAIYCWTSGYGQRPRRALGWLAGLLVAFGVAYMMAGLQGPQTIDWDWGNSWPGVWESLRQFSSSFLHAMQVAVFSRVRTYTPFNRWGEALIIAETILAPLQAAMFVLAVRRSFKR
;
A
#
# COMPACT_ATOMS: atom_id res chain seq x y z
N MET A 1 -1.69 -14.29 35.61
CA MET A 1 -0.58 -15.20 35.27
C MET A 1 0.58 -14.34 34.82
N ILE A 2 1.76 -14.54 35.39
CA ILE A 2 2.92 -13.68 35.15
C ILE A 2 4.03 -14.56 34.57
N PHE A 3 4.45 -14.25 33.35
CA PHE A 3 5.57 -14.85 32.62
C PHE A 3 6.69 -13.81 32.37
N LEU A 4 6.76 -12.79 33.23
CA LEU A 4 7.76 -11.74 33.21
C LEU A 4 9.17 -12.35 33.18
N ARG A 5 9.96 -12.03 32.15
CA ARG A 5 11.34 -12.56 31.94
C ARG A 5 11.43 -14.10 31.86
N ALA A 6 10.34 -14.78 31.55
CA ALA A 6 10.36 -16.23 31.37
C ALA A 6 11.19 -16.62 30.13
N LYS A 7 12.10 -17.59 30.27
CA LYS A 7 12.85 -18.17 29.15
C LYS A 7 12.25 -19.53 28.78
N PHE A 8 11.65 -19.62 27.60
CA PHE A 8 11.17 -20.86 27.00
C PHE A 8 12.26 -21.38 26.06
N SER A 9 12.94 -22.45 26.47
CA SER A 9 14.06 -23.05 25.71
C SER A 9 13.61 -23.97 24.57
N GLY A 10 12.36 -24.42 24.59
CA GLY A 10 11.75 -25.23 23.53
C GLY A 10 10.46 -24.61 23.00
N GLU A 11 9.62 -25.42 22.37
CA GLU A 11 8.29 -25.02 21.91
C GLU A 11 7.39 -24.64 23.11
N ALA A 12 6.70 -23.50 23.02
CA ALA A 12 5.80 -22.99 24.04
C ALA A 12 4.34 -23.08 23.54
N ILE A 13 3.61 -24.10 23.98
CA ILE A 13 2.26 -24.41 23.49
C ILE A 13 1.21 -23.90 24.48
N PHE A 14 0.52 -22.82 24.11
CA PHE A 14 -0.61 -22.22 24.84
C PHE A 14 -1.96 -22.44 24.13
N VAL A 15 -2.04 -23.48 23.29
CA VAL A 15 -3.21 -23.78 22.47
C VAL A 15 -4.46 -23.98 23.34
N GLY A 16 -5.49 -23.15 23.11
CA GLY A 16 -6.75 -23.18 23.85
C GLY A 16 -6.66 -22.70 25.31
N ALA A 17 -5.51 -22.16 25.73
CA ALA A 17 -5.31 -21.66 27.10
C ALA A 17 -6.31 -20.54 27.44
N LYS A 18 -6.71 -20.46 28.70
CA LYS A 18 -7.61 -19.42 29.21
C LYS A 18 -6.89 -18.63 30.30
N PHE A 19 -6.54 -17.39 29.99
CA PHE A 19 -5.98 -16.43 30.93
C PHE A 19 -7.15 -15.64 31.54
N SER A 20 -7.58 -16.04 32.74
CA SER A 20 -8.74 -15.46 33.42
C SER A 20 -8.44 -14.17 34.19
N GLY A 21 -7.17 -13.91 34.48
CA GLY A 21 -6.69 -12.64 35.02
C GLY A 21 -5.62 -12.06 34.09
N GLU A 22 -4.96 -11.01 34.54
CA GLU A 22 -3.87 -10.35 33.82
C GLU A 22 -2.80 -11.35 33.35
N ALA A 23 -2.35 -11.22 32.10
CA ALA A 23 -1.35 -12.07 31.48
C ALA A 23 -0.13 -11.24 31.05
N ASP A 24 0.96 -11.33 31.80
CA ASP A 24 2.17 -10.54 31.52
C ASP A 24 3.27 -11.42 30.90
N PHE A 25 3.63 -11.16 29.64
CA PHE A 25 4.74 -11.79 28.91
C PHE A 25 5.90 -10.81 28.67
N SER A 26 5.97 -9.71 29.40
CA SER A 26 7.02 -8.70 29.24
C SER A 26 8.41 -9.32 29.44
N TRP A 27 9.32 -9.03 28.52
CA TRP A 27 10.69 -9.57 28.47
C TRP A 27 10.77 -11.11 28.41
N ALA A 28 9.66 -11.79 28.10
CA ALA A 28 9.70 -13.23 27.87
C ALA A 28 10.55 -13.53 26.62
N THR A 29 11.23 -14.66 26.65
CA THR A 29 12.07 -15.13 25.55
C THR A 29 11.62 -16.49 25.06
N PHE A 30 11.41 -16.62 23.74
CA PHE A 30 11.07 -17.87 23.08
C PHE A 30 12.22 -18.33 22.18
N SER A 31 12.82 -19.46 22.51
CA SER A 31 13.91 -20.08 21.72
C SER A 31 13.37 -21.08 20.69
N GLY A 32 12.14 -21.56 20.87
CA GLY A 32 11.35 -22.36 19.93
C GLY A 32 10.01 -21.71 19.60
N GLU A 33 9.22 -22.34 18.73
CA GLU A 33 7.90 -21.82 18.30
C GLU A 33 6.96 -21.62 19.48
N ALA A 34 6.19 -20.54 19.47
CA ALA A 34 5.19 -20.25 20.49
C ALA A 34 3.80 -20.18 19.86
N ASP A 35 2.88 -21.05 20.30
CA ASP A 35 1.55 -21.18 19.69
C ASP A 35 0.45 -20.81 20.69
N PHE A 36 -0.26 -19.73 20.40
CA PHE A 36 -1.42 -19.25 21.15
C PHE A 36 -2.75 -19.59 20.43
N TYR A 37 -2.79 -20.57 19.53
CA TYR A 37 -3.99 -20.92 18.77
C TYR A 37 -5.21 -21.10 19.68
N ARG A 38 -6.29 -20.34 19.42
CA ARG A 38 -7.54 -20.36 20.23
C ARG A 38 -7.38 -19.99 21.71
N ALA A 39 -6.25 -19.40 22.12
CA ALA A 39 -6.09 -18.86 23.46
C ALA A 39 -7.12 -17.75 23.73
N LYS A 40 -7.47 -17.55 25.00
CA LYS A 40 -8.42 -16.53 25.45
C LYS A 40 -7.82 -15.68 26.55
N PHE A 41 -7.85 -14.37 26.35
CA PHE A 41 -7.43 -13.37 27.34
C PHE A 41 -8.67 -12.60 27.80
N LYS A 42 -9.04 -12.77 29.09
CA LYS A 42 -10.22 -12.13 29.68
C LYS A 42 -9.95 -10.71 30.18
N GLU A 43 -8.72 -10.48 30.62
CA GLU A 43 -8.24 -9.23 31.21
C GLU A 43 -7.04 -8.71 30.39
N SER A 44 -6.25 -7.80 30.96
CA SER A 44 -5.08 -7.21 30.31
C SER A 44 -4.03 -8.24 29.90
N ALA A 45 -3.39 -8.01 28.75
CA ALA A 45 -2.28 -8.82 28.28
C ALA A 45 -1.12 -7.93 27.80
N TYR A 46 0.08 -8.18 28.33
CA TYR A 46 1.27 -7.37 28.04
C TYR A 46 2.31 -8.19 27.28
N PHE A 47 2.66 -7.74 26.08
CA PHE A 47 3.71 -8.30 25.22
C PHE A 47 4.73 -7.19 24.95
N ILE A 48 5.67 -7.00 25.89
CA ILE A 48 6.62 -5.89 25.88
C ILE A 48 8.03 -6.43 25.69
N SER A 49 8.79 -5.90 24.72
CA SER A 49 10.19 -6.25 24.46
C SER A 49 10.42 -7.77 24.45
N LEU A 50 9.62 -8.46 23.63
CA LEU A 50 9.75 -9.91 23.44
C LEU A 50 11.11 -10.18 22.80
N ALA A 51 12.03 -10.71 23.58
CA ALA A 51 13.39 -10.95 23.13
C ALA A 51 13.50 -12.32 22.47
N LYS A 52 14.22 -12.41 21.36
CA LYS A 52 14.72 -13.68 20.85
C LYS A 52 16.06 -13.98 21.48
N ILE A 53 16.21 -15.13 22.12
CA ILE A 53 17.52 -15.76 22.24
C ILE A 53 17.71 -16.48 20.90
N ARG A 54 18.56 -15.91 20.03
CA ARG A 54 19.24 -16.75 19.04
C ARG A 54 19.82 -17.91 19.83
N PRO A 55 19.56 -19.18 19.47
CA PRO A 55 20.13 -20.30 20.22
C PRO A 55 21.61 -20.01 20.41
N GLU A 56 22.02 -19.90 21.68
CA GLU A 56 23.43 -19.81 22.05
C GLU A 56 24.14 -20.91 21.28
N ALA A 57 25.08 -20.49 20.43
CA ALA A 57 25.83 -21.36 19.54
C ALA A 57 26.84 -22.16 20.36
N ASP A 58 26.34 -22.97 21.30
CA ASP A 58 27.10 -23.90 22.13
C ASP A 58 26.68 -25.33 21.78
N ALA A 59 26.78 -25.67 20.51
CA ALA A 59 26.89 -27.04 20.05
C ALA A 59 27.57 -27.03 18.69
N GLU A 60 28.73 -27.70 18.60
CA GLU A 60 29.56 -27.88 17.39
C GLU A 60 28.82 -28.55 16.20
N ASP A 61 27.52 -28.80 16.31
CA ASP A 61 26.66 -29.42 15.30
C ASP A 61 25.83 -28.43 14.46
N ALA A 62 26.02 -27.12 14.59
CA ALA A 62 25.31 -26.09 13.81
C ALA A 62 25.79 -25.94 12.35
N LYS A 63 25.90 -27.05 11.60
CA LYS A 63 26.27 -27.05 10.17
C LYS A 63 25.08 -27.06 9.19
N LYS A 64 23.88 -26.78 9.68
CA LYS A 64 22.76 -26.35 8.84
C LYS A 64 22.12 -25.12 9.47
N PRO A 65 21.96 -24.00 8.74
CA PRO A 65 21.14 -22.91 9.24
C PRO A 65 19.75 -23.50 9.47
N ILE A 66 19.32 -23.53 10.73
CA ILE A 66 17.97 -23.95 11.04
C ILE A 66 17.07 -22.83 10.51
N ASP A 67 16.49 -23.06 9.33
CA ASP A 67 15.55 -22.21 8.61
C ASP A 67 14.21 -22.01 9.37
N ARG A 68 14.14 -22.40 10.64
CA ARG A 68 12.98 -22.13 11.49
C ARG A 68 13.06 -20.67 11.95
N LYS A 69 12.49 -19.79 11.13
CA LYS A 69 11.99 -18.48 11.56
C LYS A 69 11.05 -18.73 12.76
N VAL A 70 11.59 -18.70 13.98
CA VAL A 70 10.81 -18.92 15.21
C VAL A 70 9.64 -17.95 15.15
N SER A 71 8.44 -18.49 15.02
CA SER A 71 7.25 -17.70 14.79
C SER A 71 6.36 -17.81 16.02
N ILE A 72 5.82 -16.66 16.45
CA ILE A 72 4.81 -16.61 17.50
C ILE A 72 3.45 -16.55 16.81
N TYR A 73 2.61 -17.56 17.02
CA TYR A 73 1.32 -17.67 16.35
C TYR A 73 0.18 -17.23 17.26
N PHE A 74 -0.46 -16.10 16.95
CA PHE A 74 -1.73 -15.67 17.52
C PHE A 74 -2.85 -15.91 16.51
N SER A 75 -3.14 -17.19 16.26
CA SER A 75 -4.20 -17.59 15.33
C SER A 75 -5.52 -17.81 16.08
N ASN A 76 -6.59 -17.13 15.67
CA ASN A 76 -7.94 -17.29 16.25
C ASN A 76 -7.98 -17.04 17.79
N VAL A 77 -7.16 -16.09 18.27
CA VAL A 77 -7.11 -15.68 19.68
C VAL A 77 -8.33 -14.82 20.00
N LYS A 78 -8.92 -15.02 21.18
CA LYS A 78 -10.02 -14.20 21.67
C LYS A 78 -9.54 -13.24 22.74
N LEU A 79 -9.79 -11.97 22.51
CA LEU A 79 -9.51 -10.87 23.42
C LEU A 79 -10.86 -10.33 23.90
N ASP A 80 -11.19 -10.52 25.17
CA ASP A 80 -12.46 -9.99 25.73
C ASP A 80 -12.35 -8.47 25.96
N LYS A 81 -11.12 -7.98 26.23
CA LYS A 81 -10.78 -6.54 26.37
C LYS A 81 -9.59 -6.20 25.45
N PRO A 82 -9.82 -5.97 24.15
CA PRO A 82 -8.73 -5.72 23.20
C PRO A 82 -7.95 -4.43 23.52
N GLU A 83 -8.60 -3.40 24.07
CA GLU A 83 -7.95 -2.16 24.53
C GLU A 83 -6.96 -2.36 25.69
N ALA A 84 -7.02 -3.47 26.41
CA ALA A 84 -6.11 -3.80 27.51
C ALA A 84 -4.94 -4.69 27.05
N VAL A 85 -4.78 -4.87 25.73
CA VAL A 85 -3.73 -5.67 25.13
C VAL A 85 -2.69 -4.74 24.51
N HIS A 86 -1.46 -4.84 25.01
CA HIS A 86 -0.38 -3.94 24.62
C HIS A 86 0.77 -4.72 24.02
N PHE A 87 1.14 -4.37 22.80
CA PHE A 87 2.37 -4.77 22.14
C PHE A 87 3.31 -3.57 22.12
N LYS A 88 4.46 -3.69 22.79
CA LYS A 88 5.42 -2.59 22.87
C LYS A 88 6.84 -3.04 22.60
N ASP A 89 7.57 -2.35 21.72
CA ASP A 89 8.96 -2.68 21.39
C ASP A 89 9.08 -4.15 20.92
N VAL A 90 8.22 -4.52 19.98
CA VAL A 90 8.11 -5.89 19.46
C VAL A 90 8.32 -5.88 17.95
N ASP A 91 9.17 -6.79 17.48
CA ASP A 91 9.33 -7.08 16.06
C ASP A 91 8.17 -7.98 15.57
N MET A 92 7.34 -7.45 14.68
CA MET A 92 6.19 -8.17 14.12
C MET A 92 6.54 -9.02 12.91
N GLU A 93 7.80 -9.05 12.46
CA GLU A 93 8.21 -9.87 11.33
C GLU A 93 7.93 -11.37 11.57
N GLU A 94 8.01 -11.78 12.83
CA GLU A 94 7.91 -13.18 13.25
C GLU A 94 6.62 -13.50 14.00
N ILE A 95 5.72 -12.52 14.14
CA ILE A 95 4.44 -12.69 14.84
C ILE A 95 3.31 -12.83 13.81
N SER A 96 2.61 -13.96 13.86
CA SER A 96 1.37 -14.16 13.11
C SER A 96 0.19 -13.63 13.91
N LEU A 97 -0.53 -12.63 13.39
CA LEU A 97 -1.82 -12.19 13.94
C LEU A 97 -3.00 -12.65 13.07
N LEU A 98 -2.80 -13.66 12.23
CA LEU A 98 -3.81 -14.14 11.28
C LEU A 98 -5.08 -14.60 12.02
N GLU A 99 -6.24 -14.30 11.44
CA GLU A 99 -7.57 -14.64 11.98
C GLU A 99 -7.96 -13.98 13.32
N THR A 100 -7.02 -13.36 14.03
CA THR A 100 -7.28 -12.66 15.30
C THR A 100 -7.81 -11.25 15.08
N ASP A 101 -8.72 -10.81 15.96
CA ASP A 101 -9.24 -9.44 15.93
C ASP A 101 -8.30 -8.51 16.67
N VAL A 102 -7.54 -7.71 15.91
CA VAL A 102 -6.53 -6.77 16.41
C VAL A 102 -7.05 -5.33 16.48
N ARG A 103 -8.36 -5.12 16.34
CA ARG A 103 -8.97 -3.80 16.51
C ARG A 103 -8.91 -3.39 17.97
N LYS A 104 -8.57 -2.13 18.23
CA LYS A 104 -8.35 -1.51 19.55
C LYS A 104 -7.14 -2.01 20.32
N VAL A 105 -6.34 -2.91 19.76
CA VAL A 105 -5.09 -3.36 20.39
C VAL A 105 -4.06 -2.23 20.32
N GLU A 106 -3.36 -1.98 21.42
CA GLU A 106 -2.33 -0.94 21.44
C GLU A 106 -1.01 -1.49 20.89
N PHE A 107 -0.50 -0.84 19.84
CA PHE A 107 0.82 -1.12 19.27
C PHE A 107 1.67 0.14 19.46
N THR A 108 2.75 0.05 20.25
CA THR A 108 3.63 1.18 20.56
C THR A 108 5.07 0.80 20.22
N ASP A 109 5.76 1.60 19.40
CA ASP A 109 7.15 1.31 18.99
C ASP A 109 7.31 -0.11 18.39
N VAL A 110 6.37 -0.49 17.52
CA VAL A 110 6.32 -1.81 16.90
C VAL A 110 6.89 -1.72 15.49
N GLU A 111 7.85 -2.59 15.18
CA GLU A 111 8.42 -2.69 13.84
C GLU A 111 7.64 -3.70 13.00
N TRP A 112 7.12 -3.25 11.86
CA TRP A 112 6.38 -4.10 10.93
C TRP A 112 7.27 -4.52 9.76
N PRO A 113 7.19 -5.79 9.33
CA PRO A 113 7.91 -6.24 8.15
C PRO A 113 7.45 -5.50 6.89
N GLU A 114 8.34 -5.28 5.93
CA GLU A 114 8.03 -4.55 4.68
C GLU A 114 6.85 -5.17 3.92
N LYS A 115 6.74 -6.50 3.99
CA LYS A 115 5.54 -7.24 3.61
C LYS A 115 5.16 -8.13 4.76
N LEU A 116 3.88 -8.12 5.12
CA LEU A 116 3.32 -8.89 6.22
C LEU A 116 3.35 -10.43 6.04
N ARG A 117 4.20 -10.94 5.12
CA ARG A 117 4.75 -12.30 4.95
C ARG A 117 5.01 -12.59 3.46
N ASP A 118 6.17 -12.19 2.95
CA ASP A 118 6.89 -13.12 2.06
C ASP A 118 7.14 -14.35 2.97
N GLU A 119 6.53 -15.53 2.83
CA GLU A 119 6.07 -16.25 1.67
C GLU A 119 4.65 -16.82 1.86
N LEU A 120 4.03 -17.06 0.72
CA LEU A 120 2.76 -17.75 0.51
C LEU A 120 2.70 -19.12 1.22
N GLU A 121 2.26 -19.15 2.48
CA GLU A 121 1.50 -20.31 2.97
C GLU A 121 0.14 -20.34 2.25
N GLY A 122 0.19 -20.84 1.01
CA GLY A 122 -0.93 -21.45 0.30
C GLY A 122 -2.26 -20.69 0.29
N LYS A 123 -2.41 -19.74 -0.64
CA LYS A 123 -3.70 -19.39 -1.30
C LYS A 123 -4.76 -18.58 -0.52
N ASN A 124 -4.50 -18.04 0.67
CA ASN A 124 -5.51 -17.29 1.41
C ASN A 124 -5.32 -15.76 1.41
N TYR A 125 -5.29 -15.15 0.22
CA TYR A 125 -5.26 -13.68 0.06
C TYR A 125 -6.35 -12.96 0.85
N ALA A 126 -7.51 -13.60 1.02
CA ALA A 126 -8.63 -13.05 1.81
C ALA A 126 -8.32 -12.90 3.31
N LEU A 127 -7.48 -13.76 3.89
CA LEU A 127 -7.11 -13.67 5.31
C LEU A 127 -6.12 -12.52 5.54
N VAL A 128 -5.13 -12.39 4.65
CA VAL A 128 -4.16 -11.29 4.71
C VAL A 128 -4.83 -9.95 4.42
N GLU A 129 -5.79 -9.91 3.49
CA GLU A 129 -6.63 -8.73 3.28
C GLU A 129 -7.38 -8.33 4.56
N LYS A 130 -8.07 -9.28 5.20
CA LYS A 130 -8.81 -9.04 6.45
C LYS A 130 -7.89 -8.53 7.57
N LEU A 131 -6.69 -9.08 7.70
CA LEU A 131 -5.71 -8.62 8.70
C LEU A 131 -5.26 -7.18 8.40
N ASN A 132 -4.87 -6.88 7.16
CA ASN A 132 -4.50 -5.52 6.76
C ASN A 132 -5.65 -4.52 6.98
N HIS A 133 -6.88 -4.93 6.68
CA HIS A 133 -8.07 -4.12 6.93
C HIS A 133 -8.26 -3.81 8.43
N ARG A 134 -8.13 -4.82 9.30
CA ARG A 134 -8.24 -4.64 10.76
C ARG A 134 -7.12 -3.76 11.32
N LEU A 135 -5.88 -3.97 10.89
CA LEU A 135 -4.74 -3.14 11.30
C LEU A 135 -4.92 -1.69 10.84
N ARG A 136 -5.37 -1.46 9.60
CA ARG A 136 -5.69 -0.11 9.10
C ARG A 136 -6.71 0.59 10.00
N MET A 137 -7.83 -0.07 10.30
CA MET A 137 -8.87 0.51 11.16
C MET A 137 -8.33 0.86 12.55
N ASN A 138 -7.48 0.00 13.13
CA ASN A 138 -6.86 0.24 14.42
C ASN A 138 -5.95 1.48 14.43
N TYR A 139 -5.06 1.61 13.44
CA TYR A 139 -4.17 2.77 13.33
C TYR A 139 -4.92 4.07 12.96
N GLU A 140 -6.01 3.98 12.19
CA GLU A 140 -6.90 5.12 11.92
C GLU A 140 -7.59 5.63 13.20
N GLU A 141 -8.05 4.72 14.07
CA GLU A 141 -8.62 5.08 15.39
C GLU A 141 -7.56 5.71 16.31
N GLN A 142 -6.32 5.22 16.30
CA GLN A 142 -5.19 5.76 17.07
C GLN A 142 -4.60 7.04 16.46
N SER A 143 -5.17 7.56 15.37
CA SER A 143 -4.69 8.75 14.64
C SER A 143 -3.26 8.63 14.06
N SER A 144 -2.69 7.42 13.95
CA SER A 144 -1.44 7.18 13.22
C SER A 144 -1.72 6.98 11.73
N TYR A 145 -1.83 8.10 11.01
CA TYR A 145 -2.06 8.10 9.56
C TYR A 145 -0.92 7.54 8.70
N PRO A 146 0.38 7.66 9.05
CA PRO A 146 1.47 7.09 8.25
C PRO A 146 1.40 5.56 8.16
N ASP A 147 1.20 4.89 9.29
CA ASP A 147 1.19 3.42 9.39
C ASP A 147 -0.11 2.84 8.82
N ALA A 148 -1.25 3.46 9.10
CA ALA A 148 -2.53 3.13 8.46
C ALA A 148 -2.42 3.14 6.93
N GLY A 149 -1.63 4.05 6.36
CA GLY A 149 -1.35 4.10 4.94
C GLY A 149 -0.70 2.82 4.40
N ARG A 150 0.31 2.27 5.10
CA ARG A 150 0.99 1.05 4.67
C ARG A 150 0.03 -0.14 4.63
N PHE A 151 -0.81 -0.31 5.65
CA PHE A 151 -1.80 -1.39 5.70
C PHE A 151 -2.92 -1.22 4.67
N TYR A 152 -3.35 0.02 4.39
CA TYR A 152 -4.27 0.31 3.28
C TYR A 152 -3.71 -0.16 1.94
N TYR A 153 -2.41 0.09 1.70
CA TYR A 153 -1.75 -0.37 0.48
C TYR A 153 -1.73 -1.90 0.41
N GLY A 154 -1.36 -2.57 1.52
CA GLY A 154 -1.38 -4.03 1.63
C GLY A 154 -2.77 -4.62 1.35
N GLU A 155 -3.84 -4.07 1.92
CA GLU A 155 -5.23 -4.48 1.67
C GLU A 155 -5.57 -4.45 0.17
N MET A 156 -5.24 -3.34 -0.50
CA MET A 156 -5.56 -3.17 -1.92
C MET A 156 -4.71 -4.06 -2.83
N GLU A 157 -3.47 -4.36 -2.45
CA GLU A 157 -2.63 -5.31 -3.17
C GLU A 157 -3.19 -6.74 -3.06
N MET A 158 -3.67 -7.13 -1.88
CA MET A 158 -4.31 -8.44 -1.69
C MET A 158 -5.61 -8.56 -2.49
N ARG A 159 -6.44 -7.51 -2.55
CA ARG A 159 -7.64 -7.47 -3.43
C ARG A 159 -7.30 -7.69 -4.90
N ARG A 160 -6.19 -7.12 -5.36
CA ARG A 160 -5.71 -7.34 -6.73
C ARG A 160 -5.30 -8.78 -6.95
N LYS A 161 -4.55 -9.38 -6.02
CA LYS A 161 -4.06 -10.77 -6.11
C LYS A 161 -5.19 -11.80 -5.93
N ALA A 162 -6.23 -11.49 -5.16
CA ALA A 162 -7.39 -12.34 -4.95
C ALA A 162 -8.30 -12.47 -6.20
N MET A 163 -8.19 -11.55 -7.17
CA MET A 163 -8.99 -11.59 -8.39
C MET A 163 -8.40 -12.60 -9.39
N TRP A 164 -9.01 -13.78 -9.46
CA TRP A 164 -8.58 -14.95 -10.23
C TRP A 164 -8.47 -14.74 -11.76
N TRP A 165 -9.06 -13.67 -12.34
CA TRP A 165 -8.99 -13.38 -13.78
C TRP A 165 -8.06 -12.21 -14.11
N PRO A 166 -6.88 -12.45 -14.70
CA PRO A 166 -5.87 -11.41 -14.94
C PRO A 166 -6.33 -10.33 -15.93
N ARG A 167 -7.21 -10.65 -16.90
CA ARG A 167 -7.71 -9.67 -17.88
C ARG A 167 -8.68 -8.65 -17.30
N ARG A 168 -9.50 -9.02 -16.30
CA ARG A 168 -10.41 -8.07 -15.62
C ARG A 168 -9.73 -7.29 -14.51
N ALA A 169 -8.68 -7.85 -13.90
CA ALA A 169 -7.90 -7.16 -12.89
C ALA A 169 -7.20 -5.91 -13.47
N LEU A 170 -6.66 -5.96 -14.70
CA LEU A 170 -5.99 -4.81 -15.34
C LEU A 170 -6.93 -3.63 -15.63
N PHE A 171 -8.20 -3.89 -15.92
CA PHE A 171 -9.22 -2.85 -16.17
C PHE A 171 -10.11 -2.55 -14.97
N SER A 172 -9.83 -3.15 -13.80
CA SER A 172 -10.57 -2.83 -12.58
C SER A 172 -10.24 -1.42 -12.11
N LEU A 173 -11.23 -0.69 -11.58
CA LEU A 173 -11.05 0.67 -11.06
C LEU A 173 -9.89 0.76 -10.05
N THR A 174 -9.64 -0.31 -9.28
CA THR A 174 -8.54 -0.40 -8.31
C THR A 174 -7.16 -0.53 -8.96
N ALA A 175 -7.06 -1.18 -10.12
CA ALA A 175 -5.81 -1.26 -10.88
C ALA A 175 -5.51 0.04 -11.61
N ILE A 176 -6.51 0.69 -12.22
CA ILE A 176 -6.38 2.02 -12.82
C ILE A 176 -5.97 3.03 -11.73
N TYR A 177 -6.63 3.00 -10.57
CA TYR A 177 -6.29 3.81 -9.40
C TYR A 177 -4.86 3.56 -8.87
N CYS A 178 -4.37 2.32 -8.94
CA CYS A 178 -2.97 2.04 -8.63
C CYS A 178 -2.01 2.58 -9.68
N TRP A 179 -2.32 2.38 -10.96
CA TRP A 179 -1.45 2.79 -12.06
C TRP A 179 -1.28 4.31 -12.05
N THR A 180 -2.38 5.06 -11.96
CA THR A 180 -2.36 6.53 -12.10
C THR A 180 -1.89 7.27 -10.85
N SER A 181 -2.06 6.68 -9.65
CA SER A 181 -1.85 7.41 -8.39
C SER A 181 -1.07 6.63 -7.32
N GLY A 182 -0.79 5.34 -7.53
CA GLY A 182 -0.16 4.50 -6.50
C GLY A 182 -0.97 4.52 -5.21
N TYR A 183 -2.29 4.36 -5.34
CA TYR A 183 -3.26 4.40 -4.24
C TYR A 183 -3.35 5.74 -3.48
N GLY A 184 -2.97 6.86 -4.11
CA GLY A 184 -3.06 8.19 -3.50
C GLY A 184 -2.05 8.42 -2.36
N GLN A 185 -0.96 7.64 -2.31
CA GLN A 185 0.05 7.74 -1.25
C GLN A 185 1.40 8.26 -1.72
N ARG A 186 1.61 8.41 -3.03
CA ARG A 186 2.89 8.86 -3.60
C ARG A 186 2.67 10.08 -4.51
N PRO A 187 2.74 11.32 -3.98
CA PRO A 187 2.43 12.53 -4.75
C PRO A 187 3.34 12.72 -5.97
N ARG A 188 4.61 12.31 -5.88
CA ARG A 188 5.57 12.36 -7.01
C ARG A 188 5.12 11.53 -8.21
N ARG A 189 4.49 10.37 -8.00
CA ARG A 189 3.99 9.52 -9.11
C ARG A 189 2.74 10.12 -9.75
N ALA A 190 1.83 10.66 -8.94
CA ALA A 190 0.63 11.34 -9.46
C ALA A 190 0.99 12.58 -10.29
N LEU A 191 1.99 13.37 -9.85
CA LEU A 191 2.54 14.48 -10.62
C LEU A 191 3.18 14.01 -11.93
N GLY A 192 3.98 12.94 -11.89
CA GLY A 192 4.59 12.35 -13.08
C GLY A 192 3.58 11.89 -14.12
N TRP A 193 2.47 11.27 -13.68
CA TRP A 193 1.38 10.88 -14.57
C TRP A 193 0.60 12.08 -15.12
N LEU A 194 0.41 13.14 -14.33
CA LEU A 194 -0.20 14.38 -14.81
C LEU A 194 0.68 15.03 -15.89
N ALA A 195 1.99 15.13 -15.66
CA ALA A 195 2.94 15.63 -16.65
C ALA A 195 2.98 14.74 -17.90
N GLY A 196 3.04 13.42 -17.73
CA GLY A 196 3.03 12.46 -18.84
C GLY A 196 1.75 12.52 -19.67
N LEU A 197 0.60 12.72 -19.03
CA LEU A 197 -0.69 12.91 -19.70
C LEU A 197 -0.70 14.19 -20.54
N LEU A 198 -0.24 15.32 -19.98
CA LEU A 198 -0.13 16.59 -20.73
C LEU A 198 0.82 16.46 -21.93
N VAL A 199 1.94 15.77 -21.78
CA VAL A 199 2.88 15.51 -22.88
C VAL A 199 2.23 14.62 -23.94
N ALA A 200 1.54 13.54 -23.55
CA ALA A 200 0.85 12.64 -24.46
C ALA A 200 -0.25 13.35 -25.27
N PHE A 201 -1.07 14.17 -24.61
CA PHE A 201 -2.06 15.00 -25.31
C PHE A 201 -1.40 16.06 -26.20
N GLY A 202 -0.30 16.68 -25.77
CA GLY A 202 0.48 17.59 -26.61
C GLY A 202 0.98 16.93 -27.91
N VAL A 203 1.47 15.70 -27.83
CA VAL A 203 1.85 14.91 -29.02
C VAL A 203 0.62 14.54 -29.85
N ALA A 204 -0.47 14.12 -29.22
CA ALA A 204 -1.71 13.75 -29.93
C ALA A 204 -2.31 14.94 -30.69
N TYR A 205 -2.30 16.14 -30.12
CA TYR A 205 -2.74 17.36 -30.80
C TYR A 205 -1.80 17.77 -31.94
N MET A 206 -0.49 17.57 -31.77
CA MET A 206 0.47 17.78 -32.86
C MET A 206 0.17 16.86 -34.05
N MET A 207 -0.20 15.59 -33.79
CA MET A 207 -0.59 14.63 -34.83
C MET A 207 -1.98 14.90 -35.43
N ALA A 208 -2.92 15.40 -34.63
CA ALA A 208 -4.29 15.67 -35.06
C ALA A 208 -4.44 16.97 -35.87
N GLY A 209 -3.48 17.89 -35.70
CA GLY A 209 -3.45 19.20 -36.32
C GLY A 209 -4.26 20.25 -35.56
N LEU A 210 -3.68 21.43 -35.37
CA LEU A 210 -4.30 22.57 -34.68
C LEU A 210 -4.32 23.78 -35.62
N GLN A 211 -5.48 24.45 -35.70
CA GLN A 211 -5.66 25.75 -36.35
C GLN A 211 -5.44 26.87 -35.33
N GLY A 212 -4.64 27.86 -35.71
CA GLY A 212 -4.29 29.00 -34.86
C GLY A 212 -3.41 29.99 -35.64
N PRO A 213 -2.62 30.84 -34.96
CA PRO A 213 -1.73 31.81 -35.62
C PRO A 213 -0.70 31.19 -36.57
N GLN A 214 -0.36 29.91 -36.37
CA GLN A 214 0.33 29.05 -37.32
C GLN A 214 -0.44 27.73 -37.38
N THR A 215 -0.91 27.36 -38.57
CA THR A 215 -1.61 26.09 -38.79
C THR A 215 -0.60 24.96 -38.76
N ILE A 216 -0.75 24.06 -37.79
CA ILE A 216 0.02 22.83 -37.73
C ILE A 216 -0.79 21.80 -38.52
N ASP A 217 -0.44 21.61 -39.79
CA ASP A 217 -0.95 20.52 -40.61
C ASP A 217 0.15 19.45 -40.69
N TRP A 218 -0.08 18.33 -40.01
CA TRP A 218 0.89 17.24 -39.96
C TRP A 218 0.70 16.36 -41.20
N ASP A 219 1.57 16.53 -42.19
CA ASP A 219 1.56 15.69 -43.39
C ASP A 219 2.12 14.30 -43.06
N TRP A 220 1.23 13.30 -43.02
CA TRP A 220 1.58 11.91 -42.77
C TRP A 220 2.36 11.26 -43.91
N GLY A 221 2.51 11.95 -45.06
CA GLY A 221 3.09 11.43 -46.30
C GLY A 221 4.56 11.80 -46.57
N ASN A 222 5.19 12.74 -45.86
CA ASN A 222 6.57 13.14 -46.18
C ASN A 222 7.41 13.62 -44.99
N SER A 223 8.74 13.61 -45.22
CA SER A 223 9.88 13.87 -44.32
C SER A 223 9.58 14.49 -42.95
N TRP A 224 10.03 13.79 -41.91
CA TRP A 224 10.02 14.27 -40.52
C TRP A 224 10.58 15.70 -40.45
N PRO A 225 9.85 16.66 -39.86
CA PRO A 225 10.33 18.02 -39.68
C PRO A 225 11.66 18.03 -38.90
N GLY A 226 12.42 19.12 -39.01
CA GLY A 226 13.62 19.28 -38.19
C GLY A 226 13.28 19.20 -36.71
N VAL A 227 14.17 18.64 -35.87
CA VAL A 227 13.95 18.48 -34.42
C VAL A 227 13.49 19.78 -33.76
N TRP A 228 14.03 20.92 -34.20
CA TRP A 228 13.66 22.25 -33.71
C TRP A 228 12.25 22.67 -34.09
N GLU A 229 11.78 22.31 -35.28
CA GLU A 229 10.41 22.58 -35.73
C GLU A 229 9.42 21.69 -34.99
N SER A 230 9.73 20.40 -34.85
CA SER A 230 8.92 19.48 -34.04
C SER A 230 8.85 19.93 -32.58
N LEU A 231 9.96 20.39 -31.99
CA LEU A 231 9.98 20.89 -30.62
C LEU A 231 9.10 22.15 -30.46
N ARG A 232 9.14 23.05 -31.46
CA ARG A 232 8.32 24.26 -31.47
C ARG A 232 6.84 23.92 -31.63
N GLN A 233 6.48 23.06 -32.56
CA GLN A 233 5.11 22.58 -32.77
C GLN A 233 4.58 21.84 -31.53
N PHE A 234 5.40 20.98 -30.93
CA PHE A 234 5.08 20.32 -29.67
C PHE A 234 4.82 21.36 -28.57
N SER A 235 5.65 22.40 -28.44
CA SER A 235 5.45 23.43 -27.42
C SER A 235 4.12 24.17 -27.56
N SER A 236 3.68 24.49 -28.78
CA SER A 236 2.36 25.10 -29.02
C SER A 236 1.21 24.15 -28.71
N SER A 237 1.32 22.87 -29.10
CA SER A 237 0.33 21.85 -28.80
C SER A 237 0.25 21.53 -27.31
N PHE A 238 1.40 21.58 -26.62
CA PHE A 238 1.49 21.41 -25.17
C PHE A 238 0.83 22.58 -24.42
N LEU A 239 1.05 23.83 -24.88
CA LEU A 239 0.34 24.99 -24.33
C LEU A 239 -1.17 24.88 -24.54
N HIS A 240 -1.62 24.35 -25.68
CA HIS A 240 -3.04 24.07 -25.91
C HIS A 240 -3.59 23.03 -24.95
N ALA A 241 -2.90 21.90 -24.76
CA ALA A 241 -3.26 20.88 -23.77
C ALA A 241 -3.36 21.47 -22.36
N MET A 242 -2.38 22.28 -21.93
CA MET A 242 -2.44 22.99 -20.66
C MET A 242 -3.66 23.93 -20.55
N GLN A 243 -3.98 24.68 -21.61
CA GLN A 243 -5.15 25.56 -21.65
C GLN A 243 -6.47 24.79 -21.50
N VAL A 244 -6.57 23.60 -22.09
CA VAL A 244 -7.73 22.71 -21.97
C VAL A 244 -7.80 22.13 -20.56
N ALA A 245 -6.68 21.65 -20.01
CA ALA A 245 -6.60 21.09 -18.67
C ALA A 245 -6.97 22.09 -17.56
N VAL A 246 -6.67 23.37 -17.74
CA VAL A 246 -6.98 24.45 -16.77
C VAL A 246 -8.38 25.05 -16.99
N PHE A 247 -9.18 24.52 -17.93
CA PHE A 247 -10.47 25.10 -18.32
C PHE A 247 -10.40 26.58 -18.69
N SER A 248 -9.30 26.98 -19.33
CA SER A 248 -9.14 28.38 -19.74
C SER A 248 -10.22 28.77 -20.76
N ARG A 249 -10.89 29.90 -20.53
CA ARG A 249 -12.01 30.38 -21.36
C ARG A 249 -11.55 30.91 -22.72
N VAL A 250 -10.28 31.31 -22.83
CA VAL A 250 -9.65 31.84 -24.05
C VAL A 250 -8.73 30.76 -24.63
N ARG A 251 -9.23 30.01 -25.61
CA ARG A 251 -8.43 29.02 -26.35
C ARG A 251 -7.81 29.70 -27.57
N THR A 252 -6.49 29.70 -27.64
CA THR A 252 -5.76 30.33 -28.76
C THR A 252 -5.75 29.45 -30.02
N TYR A 253 -6.06 28.16 -29.86
CA TYR A 253 -6.03 27.16 -30.92
C TYR A 253 -7.36 26.41 -30.98
N THR A 254 -7.83 26.13 -32.20
CA THR A 254 -9.02 25.33 -32.51
C THR A 254 -8.60 24.07 -33.26
N PRO A 255 -9.21 22.90 -32.99
CA PRO A 255 -8.85 21.66 -33.68
C PRO A 255 -9.22 21.73 -35.17
N PHE A 256 -8.35 21.18 -36.02
CA PHE A 256 -8.60 21.10 -37.47
C PHE A 256 -9.60 19.98 -37.81
N ASN A 257 -9.56 18.87 -37.05
CA ASN A 257 -10.26 17.62 -37.34
C ASN A 257 -11.23 17.19 -36.20
N ARG A 258 -12.23 16.36 -36.54
CA ARG A 258 -13.11 15.69 -35.55
C ARG A 258 -12.35 14.88 -34.49
N TRP A 259 -11.16 14.39 -34.83
CA TRP A 259 -10.25 13.74 -33.89
C TRP A 259 -9.69 14.70 -32.83
N GLY A 260 -9.39 15.95 -33.20
CA GLY A 260 -8.98 16.98 -32.25
C GLY A 260 -10.11 17.38 -31.31
N GLU A 261 -11.36 17.45 -31.80
CA GLU A 261 -12.54 17.67 -30.94
C GLU A 261 -12.73 16.52 -29.94
N ALA A 262 -12.57 15.27 -30.38
CA ALA A 262 -12.64 14.10 -29.49
C ALA A 262 -11.54 14.11 -28.43
N LEU A 263 -10.31 14.53 -28.78
CA LEU A 263 -9.19 14.67 -27.84
C LEU A 263 -9.49 15.74 -26.77
N ILE A 264 -10.09 16.87 -27.14
CA ILE A 264 -10.50 17.91 -26.20
C ILE A 264 -11.49 17.34 -25.18
N ILE A 265 -12.52 16.63 -25.66
CA ILE A 265 -13.51 16.01 -24.76
C ILE A 265 -12.84 15.03 -23.81
N ALA A 266 -11.94 14.17 -24.31
CA ALA A 266 -11.21 13.23 -23.47
C ALA A 266 -10.33 13.94 -22.42
N GLU A 267 -9.57 14.97 -22.81
CA GLU A 267 -8.70 15.72 -21.92
C GLU A 267 -9.49 16.47 -20.84
N THR A 268 -10.63 17.07 -21.19
CA THR A 268 -11.50 17.76 -20.22
C THR A 268 -12.09 16.84 -19.14
N ILE A 269 -12.14 15.53 -19.37
CA ILE A 269 -12.56 14.54 -18.37
C ILE A 269 -11.36 14.02 -17.59
N LEU A 270 -10.27 13.68 -18.30
CA LEU A 270 -9.09 13.04 -17.73
C LEU A 270 -8.22 14.00 -16.90
N ALA A 271 -8.02 15.23 -17.35
CA ALA A 271 -7.14 16.18 -16.67
C ALA A 271 -7.66 16.58 -15.28
N PRO A 272 -8.94 16.92 -15.08
CA PRO A 272 -9.48 17.24 -13.75
C PRO A 272 -9.52 16.01 -12.84
N LEU A 273 -9.80 14.84 -13.40
CA LEU A 273 -9.76 13.58 -12.66
C LEU A 273 -8.34 13.33 -12.10
N GLN A 274 -7.32 13.48 -12.93
CA GLN A 274 -5.93 13.31 -12.51
C GLN A 274 -5.47 14.41 -11.53
N ALA A 275 -5.92 15.66 -11.73
CA ALA A 275 -5.64 16.76 -10.80
C ALA A 275 -6.30 16.53 -9.43
N ALA A 276 -7.56 16.10 -9.39
CA ALA A 276 -8.27 15.76 -8.14
C ALA A 276 -7.55 14.63 -7.40
N MET A 277 -7.09 13.62 -8.13
CA MET A 277 -6.30 12.52 -7.59
C MET A 277 -4.95 12.97 -7.03
N PHE A 278 -4.27 13.90 -7.70
CA PHE A 278 -3.04 14.51 -7.19
C PHE A 278 -3.31 15.31 -5.89
N VAL A 279 -4.34 16.15 -5.88
CA VAL A 279 -4.73 16.93 -4.69
C VAL A 279 -5.07 16.01 -3.51
N LEU A 280 -5.81 14.92 -3.75
CA LEU A 280 -6.11 13.92 -2.73
C LEU A 280 -4.83 13.27 -2.18
N ALA A 281 -3.89 12.91 -3.06
CA ALA A 281 -2.62 12.32 -2.65
C ALA A 281 -1.76 13.29 -1.81
N VAL A 282 -1.72 14.55 -2.21
CA VAL A 282 -1.02 15.62 -1.48
C VAL A 282 -1.66 15.84 -0.11
N ARG A 283 -3.00 16.00 -0.05
CA ARG A 283 -3.74 16.16 1.21
C ARG A 283 -3.47 15.01 2.18
N ARG A 284 -3.43 13.77 1.68
CA ARG A 284 -3.15 12.60 2.51
C ARG A 284 -1.68 12.54 2.98
N SER A 285 -0.75 13.06 2.18
CA SER A 285 0.66 13.15 2.59
C SER A 285 0.93 14.19 3.68
N PHE A 286 0.16 15.28 3.74
CA PHE A 286 0.28 16.33 4.76
C PHE A 286 -0.47 16.03 6.07
N LYS A 287 -1.37 15.04 6.08
CA LYS A 287 -1.97 14.52 7.32
C LYS A 287 -1.07 13.54 8.07
N ARG A 288 0.13 13.27 7.55
CA ARG A 288 1.19 12.52 8.24
C ARG A 288 2.01 13.50 9.06
#